data_AF-A0A962YAP3-F1
#
_entry.id   AF-A0A962YAP3-F1
#
_cell.length_a   1.000
_cell.length_b   1.000
_cell.length_c   1.000
_cell.angle_alpha   90.00
_cell.angle_beta   90.00
_cell.angle_gamma   90.00
#
_symmetry.space_group_name_H-M   'P 1'
#
loop_
_entity.id
_entity.type
_entity.pdbx_description
1 polymer ?
#
loop_
_entity_poly.entity_id
_entity_poly.type
_entity_poly.pdbx_seq_one_letter_code
_entity_poly.pdbx_strand_id
1 'polypeptide(L)'
;PLGWGHKHDFQRSLEFDIDGILYSDAGGGSVAFPFLADDGDTAVAAGLSLLRVDEQTYQINEAGQPSMEFVFAAQQTQAPLKRLFQASEGHQIVFYYHSDGRLKG
;
A
#
# COMPACT_ATOMS: atom_id res chain seq x y z
N PRO A 1 24.90 -14.47 -11.09
CA PRO A 1 23.76 -14.84 -11.97
C PRO A 1 22.44 -14.40 -11.32
N LEU A 2 21.90 -13.26 -11.77
CA LEU A 2 20.70 -12.61 -11.22
C LEU A 2 19.45 -13.22 -11.89
N GLY A 3 18.69 -14.00 -11.12
CA GLY A 3 17.55 -14.78 -11.60
C GLY A 3 16.29 -13.96 -11.82
N TRP A 4 15.65 -14.18 -12.97
CA TRP A 4 14.34 -13.68 -13.37
C TRP A 4 13.19 -14.37 -12.62
N GLY A 5 13.17 -14.32 -11.28
CA GLY A 5 12.18 -15.02 -10.44
C GLY A 5 11.73 -14.26 -9.18
N HIS A 6 12.08 -12.98 -9.10
CA HIS A 6 11.96 -12.14 -7.91
C HIS A 6 11.05 -10.92 -8.20
N LYS A 7 9.94 -11.11 -8.91
CA LYS A 7 8.79 -10.20 -8.80
C LYS A 7 8.11 -10.54 -7.48
N HIS A 8 8.68 -9.99 -6.42
CA HIS A 8 8.47 -10.37 -5.03
C HIS A 8 7.06 -10.01 -4.52
N ASP A 9 6.56 -10.75 -3.53
CA ASP A 9 5.28 -10.61 -2.81
C ASP A 9 4.95 -9.20 -2.25
N PHE A 10 5.88 -8.26 -2.40
CA PHE A 10 5.85 -6.86 -1.98
C PHE A 10 5.53 -5.87 -3.11
N GLN A 11 5.26 -6.34 -4.33
CA GLN A 11 4.73 -5.51 -5.41
C GLN A 11 3.26 -5.20 -5.16
N ARG A 12 3.00 -4.30 -4.21
CA ARG A 12 1.67 -3.83 -3.83
C ARG A 12 1.59 -2.32 -4.02
N SER A 13 0.43 -1.81 -4.40
CA SER A 13 0.22 -0.37 -4.58
C SER A 13 -1.21 0.05 -4.24
N LEU A 14 -1.36 1.31 -3.86
CA LEU A 14 -2.63 2.03 -3.90
C LEU A 14 -2.65 2.99 -5.08
N GLU A 15 -3.81 3.17 -5.68
CA GLU A 15 -4.05 4.11 -6.77
C GLU A 15 -5.38 4.84 -6.53
N PHE A 16 -5.38 6.15 -6.74
CA PHE A 16 -6.61 6.92 -6.89
C PHE A 16 -7.09 6.83 -8.33
N ASP A 17 -8.32 6.35 -8.52
CA ASP A 17 -8.99 6.33 -9.82
C ASP A 17 -10.25 7.22 -9.79
N ILE A 18 -11.11 7.11 -10.81
CA ILE A 18 -12.33 7.93 -10.91
C ILE A 18 -13.42 7.51 -9.91
N ASP A 19 -13.38 6.26 -9.43
CA ASP A 19 -14.43 5.65 -8.61
C ASP A 19 -14.03 5.57 -7.12
N GLY A 20 -12.74 5.69 -6.81
CA GLY A 20 -12.23 5.69 -5.45
C GLY A 20 -10.74 5.37 -5.35
N ILE A 21 -10.45 4.39 -4.51
CA ILE A 21 -9.09 3.95 -4.19
C ILE A 21 -8.97 2.47 -4.55
N LEU A 22 -8.06 2.15 -5.47
CA LEU A 22 -7.76 0.80 -5.90
C LEU A 22 -6.50 0.28 -5.23
N TYR A 23 -6.64 -0.81 -4.48
CA TYR A 23 -5.51 -1.59 -3.99
C TYR A 23 -5.18 -2.70 -4.98
N SER A 24 -3.90 -2.82 -5.37
CA SER A 24 -3.38 -3.92 -6.18
C SER A 24 -2.38 -4.74 -5.38
N ASP A 25 -2.57 -6.06 -5.36
CA ASP A 25 -1.65 -7.00 -4.72
C ASP A 25 -0.56 -7.53 -5.67
N ALA A 26 0.41 -8.27 -5.12
CA ALA A 26 1.52 -8.82 -5.90
C ALA A 26 1.13 -10.00 -6.81
N GLY A 27 -0.03 -10.62 -6.57
CA GLY A 27 -0.60 -11.70 -7.38
C GLY A 27 -1.41 -11.20 -8.57
N GLY A 28 -1.59 -9.88 -8.73
CA GLY A 28 -2.41 -9.27 -9.77
C GLY A 28 -3.90 -9.18 -9.40
N GLY A 29 -4.25 -9.47 -8.15
CA GLY A 29 -5.59 -9.18 -7.60
C GLY A 29 -5.74 -7.70 -7.28
N SER A 30 -6.98 -7.21 -7.29
CA SER A 30 -7.30 -5.85 -6.90
C SER A 30 -8.57 -5.75 -6.08
N VAL A 31 -8.62 -4.75 -5.20
CA VAL A 31 -9.74 -4.45 -4.31
C VAL A 31 -10.03 -2.97 -4.37
N ALA A 32 -11.26 -2.61 -4.71
CA ALA A 32 -11.72 -1.23 -4.76
C ALA A 32 -12.31 -0.80 -3.41
N PHE A 33 -11.98 0.42 -3.00
CA PHE A 33 -12.51 1.12 -1.83
C PHE A 33 -13.11 2.47 -2.26
N PRO A 34 -14.11 2.99 -1.54
CA PRO A 34 -14.55 4.36 -1.74
C PRO A 34 -13.46 5.37 -1.32
N PHE A 35 -13.61 6.62 -1.75
CA PHE A 35 -12.83 7.71 -1.17
C PHE A 35 -13.09 7.85 0.32
N LEU A 36 -12.02 8.10 1.09
CA LEU A 36 -12.06 8.40 2.52
C LEU A 36 -11.94 9.91 2.69
N ALA A 37 -12.95 10.53 3.30
CA ALA A 37 -13.10 11.99 3.34
C ALA A 37 -12.16 12.62 4.38
N ASP A 38 -12.12 12.02 5.57
CA ASP A 38 -11.46 12.57 6.74
C ASP A 38 -10.34 11.64 7.25
N ASP A 39 -9.34 12.24 7.91
CA ASP A 39 -8.27 11.49 8.54
C ASP A 39 -8.84 10.65 9.70
N GLY A 40 -8.48 9.36 9.74
CA GLY A 40 -9.08 8.36 10.63
C GLY A 40 -10.21 7.55 10.01
N ASP A 41 -10.75 7.96 8.85
CA ASP A 41 -11.78 7.20 8.15
C ASP A 41 -11.27 5.82 7.74
N THR A 42 -12.18 4.85 7.77
CA THR A 42 -11.89 3.46 7.44
C THR A 42 -12.96 2.88 6.51
N ALA A 43 -12.53 2.11 5.52
CA ALA A 43 -13.40 1.28 4.68
C ALA A 43 -12.91 -0.17 4.68
N VAL A 44 -13.84 -1.12 4.64
CA VAL A 44 -13.54 -2.56 4.64
C VAL A 44 -14.09 -3.20 3.38
N ALA A 45 -13.24 -3.95 2.67
CA ALA A 45 -13.61 -4.68 1.46
C ALA A 45 -12.74 -5.94 1.32
N ALA A 46 -13.33 -7.06 0.93
CA ALA A 46 -12.63 -8.32 0.67
C ALA A 46 -11.66 -8.79 1.79
N GLY A 47 -12.00 -8.54 3.06
CA GLY A 47 -11.15 -8.91 4.22
C GLY A 47 -9.99 -7.95 4.51
N LEU A 48 -9.87 -6.88 3.72
CA LEU A 48 -8.91 -5.80 3.91
C LEU A 48 -9.60 -4.58 4.51
N SER A 49 -8.90 -3.86 5.38
CA SER A 49 -9.32 -2.57 5.94
C SER A 49 -8.38 -1.47 5.47
N LEU A 50 -8.90 -0.52 4.70
CA LEU A 50 -8.21 0.70 4.30
C LEU A 50 -8.49 1.79 5.33
N LEU A 51 -7.43 2.35 5.90
CA LEU A 51 -7.44 3.49 6.82
C LEU A 51 -6.75 4.68 6.15
N ARG A 52 -7.37 5.85 6.18
CA ARG A 52 -6.71 7.12 5.90
C ARG A 52 -6.05 7.62 7.19
N VAL A 53 -4.73 7.68 7.22
CA VAL A 53 -3.99 8.14 8.40
C VAL A 53 -3.87 9.66 8.40
N ASP A 54 -3.54 10.22 7.24
CA ASP A 54 -3.49 11.65 6.95
C ASP A 54 -3.75 11.88 5.44
N GLU A 55 -3.62 13.11 4.97
CA GLU A 55 -3.84 13.51 3.57
C GLU A 55 -3.03 12.69 2.54
N GLN A 56 -1.85 12.18 2.90
CA GLN A 56 -0.94 11.48 1.98
C GLN A 56 -0.72 10.02 2.36
N THR A 57 -1.02 9.65 3.60
CA THR A 57 -0.68 8.36 4.18
C THR A 57 -1.92 7.49 4.35
N TYR A 58 -1.86 6.31 3.75
CA TYR A 58 -2.90 5.29 3.82
C TYR A 58 -2.34 3.98 4.33
N GLN A 59 -3.17 3.22 5.03
CA GLN A 59 -2.80 1.92 5.57
C GLN A 59 -3.81 0.85 5.15
N ILE A 60 -3.30 -0.29 4.69
CA ILE A 60 -4.08 -1.53 4.53
C ILE A 60 -3.75 -2.45 5.70
N ASN A 61 -4.79 -2.95 6.35
CA ASN A 61 -4.70 -3.98 7.38
C ASN A 61 -5.43 -5.23 6.94
N GLU A 62 -4.80 -6.39 7.14
CA GLU A 62 -5.34 -7.72 6.89
C GLU A 62 -5.10 -8.57 8.14
N ALA A 63 -6.10 -9.35 8.55
CA ALA A 63 -6.01 -10.14 9.78
C ALA A 63 -4.84 -11.14 9.69
N GLY A 64 -3.95 -11.10 10.69
CA GLY A 64 -2.78 -11.98 10.76
C GLY A 64 -1.63 -11.59 9.84
N GLN A 65 -1.71 -10.46 9.14
CA GLN A 65 -0.63 -9.91 8.33
C GLN A 65 -0.07 -8.62 8.94
N PRO A 66 1.18 -8.24 8.63
CA PRO A 66 1.69 -6.91 8.95
C PRO A 66 0.85 -5.81 8.28
N SER A 67 0.73 -4.68 8.96
CA SER A 67 0.13 -3.47 8.38
C SER A 67 1.00 -2.99 7.22
N MET A 68 0.34 -2.57 6.15
CA MET A 68 0.95 -2.03 4.93
C MET A 68 0.69 -0.54 4.87
N GLU A 69 1.74 0.26 4.75
CA GLU A 69 1.64 1.71 4.61
C GLU A 69 2.01 2.15 3.20
N PHE A 70 1.26 3.12 2.68
CA PHE A 70 1.42 3.73 1.38
C PHE A 70 1.44 5.24 1.57
N VAL A 71 2.36 5.91 0.85
CA VAL A 71 2.50 7.36 0.92
C VAL A 71 2.46 7.91 -0.50
N PHE A 72 1.45 8.73 -0.79
CA PHE A 72 1.33 9.41 -2.08
C PHE A 72 2.30 10.58 -2.12
N ALA A 73 3.22 10.56 -3.10
CA ALA A 73 4.04 11.72 -3.39
C ALA A 73 3.18 12.83 -4.01
N ALA A 74 3.58 14.09 -3.84
CA ALA A 74 2.86 15.22 -4.41
C ALA A 74 2.64 15.03 -5.93
N GLN A 75 1.39 15.22 -6.36
CA GLN A 75 0.94 15.08 -7.76
C GLN A 75 0.99 13.64 -8.32
N GLN A 76 1.19 12.61 -7.49
CA GLN A 76 1.05 11.22 -7.92
C GLN A 76 -0.30 10.65 -7.52
N THR A 77 -0.91 9.92 -8.44
CA THR A 77 -2.15 9.18 -8.22
C THR A 77 -1.89 7.74 -7.77
N GLN A 78 -0.64 7.29 -7.76
CA GLN A 78 -0.25 5.95 -7.35
C GLN A 78 0.81 6.02 -6.24
N ALA A 79 0.67 5.17 -5.22
CA ALA A 79 1.61 5.00 -4.13
C ALA A 79 2.04 3.53 -4.03
N PRO A 80 3.34 3.21 -4.22
CA PRO A 80 3.83 1.86 -3.94
C PRO A 80 3.90 1.63 -2.42
N LEU A 81 3.96 0.36 -2.01
CA LEU A 81 4.13 -0.05 -0.62
C LEU A 81 5.38 0.61 0.00
N LYS A 82 5.17 1.52 0.97
CA LYS A 82 6.24 2.26 1.63
C LYS A 82 6.85 1.48 2.79
N ARG A 83 6.00 0.81 3.57
CA ARG A 83 6.43 0.14 4.81
C ARG A 83 5.51 -1.02 5.16
N LEU A 84 6.09 -2.11 5.65
CA LEU A 84 5.40 -3.19 6.36
C LEU A 84 5.78 -3.12 7.84
N PHE A 85 4.82 -3.22 8.75
CA PHE A 85 5.12 -3.18 10.17
C PHE A 85 4.10 -3.97 11.00
N GLN A 86 4.56 -4.52 12.12
CA GLN A 86 3.70 -5.10 13.15
C GLN A 86 3.66 -4.16 14.34
N ALA A 87 2.48 -3.56 14.60
CA ALA A 87 2.32 -2.58 15.68
C ALA A 87 2.70 -3.14 17.07
N SER A 88 2.55 -4.44 17.29
CA SER A 88 2.82 -5.10 18.57
C SER A 88 4.29 -5.44 18.82
N GLU A 89 5.09 -5.62 17.76
CA GLU A 89 6.45 -6.19 17.89
C GLU A 89 7.56 -5.20 17.49
N GLY A 90 7.22 -4.01 16.98
CA GLY A 90 8.19 -2.98 16.60
C GLY A 90 9.05 -3.33 15.37
N HIS A 91 8.86 -4.52 14.79
CA HIS A 91 9.51 -4.94 13.56
C HIS A 91 8.89 -4.22 12.36
N GLN A 92 9.75 -3.67 11.50
CA GLN A 92 9.34 -3.02 10.26
C GLN A 92 10.30 -3.31 9.10
N ILE A 93 9.76 -3.33 7.89
CA ILE A 93 10.50 -3.33 6.63
C ILE A 93 10.12 -2.04 5.91
N VAL A 94 11.12 -1.23 5.57
CA VAL A 94 10.92 0.05 4.86
C VAL A 94 11.45 -0.08 3.44
N PHE A 95 10.62 0.33 2.49
CA PHE A 95 10.95 0.30 1.07
C PHE A 95 11.36 1.69 0.60
N TYR A 96 12.42 1.72 -0.22
CA TYR A 96 12.92 2.93 -0.85
C TYR A 96 12.78 2.77 -2.35
N TYR A 97 12.31 3.82 -3.03
CA TYR A 97 12.10 3.82 -4.46
C TYR A 97 12.96 4.92 -5.09
N HIS A 98 13.44 4.65 -6.30
CA HIS A 98 14.02 5.66 -7.17
C HIS A 98 12.91 6.61 -7.67
N SER A 99 13.32 7.76 -8.23
CA SER A 99 12.38 8.74 -8.79
C SER A 99 11.55 8.21 -9.96
N ASP A 100 11.96 7.10 -10.57
CA ASP A 100 11.23 6.39 -11.62
C ASP A 100 10.26 5.33 -11.07
N GLY A 101 10.07 5.26 -9.76
CA GLY A 101 9.17 4.31 -9.10
C GLY A 101 9.75 2.89 -8.94
N ARG A 102 11.01 2.65 -9.30
CA ARG A 102 11.64 1.33 -9.11
C ARG A 102 12.14 1.15 -7.68
N LEU A 103 11.94 -0.04 -7.12
CA LEU A 103 12.47 -0.38 -5.81
C LEU A 103 14.01 -0.31 -5.81
N LYS A 104 14.57 0.40 -4.84
CA LYS A 104 16.01 0.51 -4.58
C LYS A 104 16.45 -0.66 -3.71
N GLY A 105 17.43 -1.43 -4.21
CA GLY A 105 18.08 -2.53 -3.49
C GLY A 105 19.25 -2.09 -2.61
#